data_AF-A0A9J5Y0W4-F1
#
_entry.id   AF-A0A9J5Y0W4-F1
#
_cell.length_a   1.000
_cell.length_b   1.000
_cell.length_c   1.000
_cell.angle_alpha   90.00
_cell.angle_beta   90.00
_cell.angle_gamma   90.00
#
_symmetry.space_group_name_H-M   'P 1'
#
loop_
_entity.id
_entity.type
_entity.pdbx_description
1 polymer ?
#
loop_
_entity_poly.entity_id
_entity_poly.type
_entity_poly.pdbx_seq_one_letter_code
_entity_poly.pdbx_strand_id
1 'polypeptide(L)'
;MPIKINEFRMHQRTVQQTLLILYFLLSYNRVEGQKKPSKLEDAELEKQLKLLNKPAVKTVKTKYGDTYDCVDFYKQRAFDHPLLKDHNFHPKAYLYSLFILIKKDSTSSSATNRSSTIWSKDGGCPFGTIPVKRITRDDLIRLRRMPPPEDVTFGDEYDVSNNDSEPNGRYISSQGYKVAIAGLPYNPNSKFAGAGMDTALYSPQVNGQQHSGSRLKIQKGSDILQVGWRVDPTLYGDTKTRFFIHFQAGKIHCFNTLCPGFVQVNYDVPLDSSFMDTISQRGGKLWGAEVYINRDIAGNWWLLVSQDFTRVGFWPQSLFTDLKSFATNVDWGGVVYSPPGVPEPPMGSSYFPIEDTSYDAYCTDLIIINEKGKIIQVDKTITHTDNPYKVEFIQLSYGVKHKYFILYGGPGESTH
;
A
#
# COMPACT_ATOMS: atom_id res chain seq x y z
N MET A 1 -65.29 -28.96 -20.29
CA MET A 1 -64.04 -28.41 -20.86
C MET A 1 -63.30 -27.37 -19.96
N PRO A 2 -63.15 -27.53 -18.63
CA PRO A 2 -62.30 -26.61 -17.84
C PRO A 2 -60.90 -27.13 -17.47
N ILE A 3 -60.66 -28.44 -17.61
CA ILE A 3 -59.44 -29.09 -17.08
C ILE A 3 -58.19 -28.76 -17.91
N LYS A 4 -58.31 -28.67 -19.24
CA LYS A 4 -57.16 -28.39 -20.15
C LYS A 4 -56.59 -26.97 -20.01
N ILE A 5 -57.38 -25.99 -19.56
CA ILE A 5 -56.93 -24.59 -19.43
C ILE A 5 -56.04 -24.42 -18.20
N ASN A 6 -56.30 -25.17 -17.12
CA ASN A 6 -55.49 -25.12 -15.90
C ASN A 6 -54.12 -25.81 -16.08
N GLU A 7 -54.04 -26.91 -16.84
CA GLU A 7 -52.75 -27.53 -17.18
C GLU A 7 -51.87 -26.59 -18.01
N PHE A 8 -52.45 -25.88 -18.98
CA PHE A 8 -51.73 -24.93 -19.81
C PHE A 8 -51.20 -23.73 -19.01
N ARG A 9 -52.00 -23.20 -18.07
CA ARG A 9 -51.59 -22.12 -17.15
C ARG A 9 -50.52 -22.55 -16.15
N MET A 10 -50.58 -23.79 -15.64
CA MET A 10 -49.52 -24.32 -14.78
C MET A 10 -48.22 -24.50 -15.55
N HIS A 11 -48.26 -25.05 -16.77
CA HIS A 11 -47.07 -25.23 -17.59
C HIS A 11 -46.40 -23.89 -17.93
N GLN A 12 -47.19 -22.85 -18.25
CA GLN A 12 -46.67 -21.51 -18.52
C GLN A 12 -45.98 -20.86 -17.31
N ARG A 13 -46.51 -21.07 -16.09
CA ARG A 13 -45.87 -20.60 -14.85
C ARG A 13 -44.55 -21.32 -14.57
N THR A 14 -44.49 -22.63 -14.79
CA THR A 14 -43.26 -23.41 -14.62
C THR A 14 -42.18 -23.01 -15.62
N VAL A 15 -42.55 -22.72 -16.87
CA VAL A 15 -41.64 -22.21 -17.91
C VAL A 15 -41.14 -20.81 -17.58
N GLN A 16 -42.00 -19.92 -17.07
CA GLN A 16 -41.56 -18.58 -16.63
C GLN A 16 -40.61 -18.65 -15.44
N GLN A 17 -40.89 -19.49 -14.44
CA GLN A 17 -40.03 -19.66 -13.27
C GLN A 17 -38.67 -20.25 -13.66
N THR A 18 -38.63 -21.23 -14.56
CA THR A 18 -37.36 -21.80 -15.05
C THR A 18 -36.55 -20.79 -15.86
N LEU A 19 -37.19 -19.98 -16.71
CA LEU A 19 -36.51 -18.88 -17.43
C LEU A 19 -35.97 -17.81 -16.49
N LEU A 20 -36.69 -17.48 -15.42
CA LEU A 20 -36.24 -16.53 -14.39
C LEU A 20 -35.04 -17.08 -13.61
N ILE A 21 -35.06 -18.36 -13.24
CA ILE A 21 -33.94 -19.03 -12.58
C ILE A 21 -32.72 -19.08 -13.51
N LEU A 22 -32.92 -19.40 -14.80
CA LEU A 22 -31.85 -19.36 -15.80
C LEU A 22 -31.30 -17.94 -15.99
N TYR A 23 -32.15 -16.92 -16.00
CA TYR A 23 -31.72 -15.52 -16.06
C TYR A 23 -30.88 -15.14 -14.83
N PHE A 24 -31.31 -15.54 -13.63
CA PHE A 24 -30.53 -15.33 -12.40
C PHE A 24 -29.21 -16.12 -12.38
N LEU A 25 -29.19 -17.35 -12.91
CA LEU A 25 -27.97 -18.15 -13.04
C LEU A 25 -27.00 -17.57 -14.09
N LEU A 26 -27.52 -16.96 -15.17
CA LEU A 26 -26.72 -16.31 -16.20
C LEU A 26 -26.26 -14.90 -15.78
N SER A 27 -27.02 -14.19 -14.94
CA SER A 27 -26.62 -12.88 -14.40
C SER A 27 -25.61 -13.00 -13.26
N TYR A 28 -25.64 -14.09 -12.49
CA TYR A 28 -24.62 -14.39 -11.47
C TYR A 28 -23.30 -14.88 -12.09
N ASN A 29 -23.36 -15.59 -13.22
CA ASN A 29 -22.16 -16.01 -13.92
C ASN A 29 -21.73 -14.95 -14.93
N ARG A 30 -21.23 -13.82 -14.43
CA ARG A 30 -20.33 -12.97 -15.22
C ARG A 30 -19.03 -13.74 -15.41
N VAL A 31 -19.03 -14.71 -16.32
CA VAL A 31 -17.84 -15.42 -16.76
C VAL A 31 -16.95 -14.36 -17.39
N GLU A 32 -15.95 -13.91 -16.63
CA GLU A 32 -14.92 -13.04 -17.14
C GLU A 32 -14.08 -13.89 -18.10
N GLY A 33 -14.50 -13.93 -19.37
CA GLY A 33 -13.83 -14.69 -20.42
C GLY A 33 -12.41 -14.18 -20.59
N GLN A 34 -11.44 -14.85 -19.98
CA GLN A 34 -10.04 -14.62 -20.27
C GLN A 34 -9.77 -15.11 -21.69
N LYS A 35 -9.64 -14.16 -22.63
CA LYS A 35 -9.21 -14.46 -24.00
C LYS A 35 -7.84 -15.13 -23.92
N LYS A 36 -7.74 -16.36 -24.44
CA LYS A 36 -6.46 -17.06 -24.54
C LYS A 36 -5.49 -16.20 -25.37
N PRO A 37 -4.27 -15.91 -24.90
CA PRO A 37 -3.37 -15.06 -25.64
C PRO A 37 -2.94 -15.73 -26.95
N SER A 38 -2.62 -14.91 -27.94
CA SER A 38 -2.02 -15.36 -29.19
C SER A 38 -0.61 -15.90 -28.98
N LYS A 39 -0.09 -16.69 -29.92
CA LYS A 39 1.29 -17.21 -29.85
C LYS A 39 2.35 -16.10 -29.69
N LEU A 40 2.11 -14.93 -30.28
CA LEU A 40 3.02 -13.79 -30.18
C LEU A 40 2.97 -13.16 -28.77
N GLU A 41 1.77 -13.00 -28.22
CA GLU A 41 1.60 -12.53 -26.84
C GLU A 41 2.21 -13.49 -25.83
N ASP A 42 2.14 -14.79 -26.10
CA ASP A 42 2.75 -15.83 -25.26
C ASP A 42 4.27 -15.72 -25.23
N ALA A 43 4.91 -15.58 -26.40
CA ALA A 43 6.36 -15.38 -26.48
C ALA A 43 6.82 -14.10 -25.75
N GLU A 44 6.04 -13.01 -25.86
CA GLU A 44 6.34 -11.76 -25.15
C GLU A 44 6.20 -11.91 -23.63
N LEU A 45 5.15 -12.61 -23.16
CA LEU A 45 4.97 -12.93 -21.74
C LEU A 45 6.14 -13.76 -21.20
N GLU A 46 6.59 -14.77 -21.94
CA GLU A 46 7.74 -15.61 -21.54
C GLU A 46 9.02 -14.78 -21.42
N LYS A 47 9.26 -13.87 -22.37
CA LYS A 47 10.40 -12.95 -22.33
C LYS A 47 10.36 -12.03 -21.10
N GLN A 48 9.18 -11.48 -20.78
CA GLN A 48 8.99 -10.64 -19.59
C GLN A 48 9.19 -11.42 -18.29
N LEU A 49 8.67 -12.64 -18.20
CA LEU A 49 8.88 -13.52 -17.05
C LEU A 49 10.37 -13.81 -16.82
N LYS A 50 11.12 -14.07 -17.89
CA LYS A 50 12.56 -14.32 -17.80
C LYS A 50 13.34 -13.09 -17.34
N LEU A 51 12.89 -11.88 -17.68
CA LEU A 51 13.50 -10.64 -17.22
C LEU A 51 13.25 -10.39 -15.73
N LEU A 52 12.01 -10.60 -15.28
CA LEU A 52 11.59 -10.35 -13.90
C LEU A 52 12.08 -11.45 -12.94
N ASN A 53 11.95 -12.72 -13.30
CA ASN A 53 12.38 -13.82 -12.46
C ASN A 53 13.88 -14.08 -12.66
N LYS A 54 14.68 -13.37 -11.85
CA LYS A 54 16.14 -13.54 -11.80
C LYS A 54 16.50 -14.93 -11.27
N PRO A 55 17.68 -15.48 -11.63
CA PRO A 55 18.14 -16.76 -11.11
C PRO A 55 18.16 -16.80 -9.58
N ALA A 56 17.47 -17.78 -9.01
CA ALA A 56 17.37 -17.98 -7.56
C ALA A 56 18.55 -18.81 -7.03
N VAL A 57 19.16 -18.34 -5.94
CA VAL A 57 20.13 -19.12 -5.15
C VAL A 57 19.40 -20.15 -4.28
N LYS A 58 18.26 -19.74 -3.72
CA LYS A 58 17.34 -20.58 -2.91
C LYS A 58 15.92 -20.14 -3.23
N THR A 59 14.98 -21.07 -3.30
CA THR A 59 13.55 -20.76 -3.34
C THR A 59 12.93 -21.08 -1.99
N VAL A 60 12.12 -20.17 -1.47
CA VAL A 60 11.42 -20.32 -0.20
C VAL A 60 9.93 -20.25 -0.46
N LYS A 61 9.19 -21.25 0.06
CA LYS A 61 7.73 -21.22 0.07
C LYS A 61 7.23 -20.79 1.44
N THR A 62 6.28 -19.88 1.45
CA THR A 62 5.65 -19.41 2.69
C THR A 62 4.52 -20.34 3.06
N LYS A 63 4.12 -20.30 4.33
CA LYS A 63 2.95 -21.06 4.82
C LYS A 63 1.63 -20.66 4.15
N TYR A 64 1.59 -19.52 3.46
CA TYR A 64 0.39 -19.01 2.76
C TYR A 64 0.44 -19.23 1.25
N GLY A 65 1.39 -20.03 0.76
CA GLY A 65 1.50 -20.42 -0.66
C GLY A 65 2.31 -19.48 -1.54
N ASP A 66 2.82 -18.36 -1.00
CA ASP A 66 3.70 -17.48 -1.76
C ASP A 66 5.07 -18.15 -2.00
N THR A 67 5.66 -17.89 -3.16
CA THR A 67 7.01 -18.35 -3.50
C THR A 67 7.94 -17.15 -3.66
N TYR A 68 9.03 -17.15 -2.91
CA TYR A 68 10.08 -16.14 -2.99
C TYR A 68 11.38 -16.78 -3.46
N ASP A 69 12.04 -16.09 -4.38
CA ASP A 69 13.36 -16.42 -4.86
C ASP A 69 14.39 -15.55 -4.16
N CYS A 70 15.34 -16.19 -3.50
CA CYS A 70 16.51 -15.55 -2.91
C CYS A 70 17.48 -15.23 -4.05
N VAL A 71 17.48 -13.98 -4.49
CA VAL A 71 18.30 -13.50 -5.60
C VAL A 71 19.57 -12.90 -5.04
N ASP A 72 20.71 -13.20 -5.65
CA ASP A 72 21.98 -12.53 -5.32
C ASP A 72 21.80 -11.01 -5.30
N PHE A 73 22.34 -10.35 -4.29
CA PHE A 73 22.17 -8.91 -4.09
C PHE A 73 22.48 -8.11 -5.36
N TYR A 74 23.59 -8.41 -6.06
CA TYR A 74 24.04 -7.69 -7.25
C TYR A 74 23.28 -8.09 -8.54
N LYS A 75 22.43 -9.11 -8.47
CA LYS A 75 21.59 -9.58 -9.59
C LYS A 75 20.12 -9.17 -9.46
N GLN A 76 19.78 -8.40 -8.42
CA GLN A 76 18.40 -7.92 -8.22
C GLN A 76 17.95 -6.99 -9.35
N ARG A 77 16.63 -6.89 -9.54
CA ARG A 77 16.00 -6.09 -10.62
C ARG A 77 16.34 -4.61 -10.55
N ALA A 78 16.68 -4.09 -9.37
CA ALA A 78 17.07 -2.69 -9.18
C ALA A 78 18.16 -2.25 -10.18
N PHE A 79 19.14 -3.13 -10.41
CA PHE A 79 20.30 -2.85 -11.26
C PHE A 79 20.03 -3.02 -12.76
N ASP A 80 18.83 -3.41 -13.16
CA ASP A 80 18.43 -3.30 -14.58
C ASP A 80 18.20 -1.83 -14.97
N HIS A 81 18.00 -0.94 -14.00
CA HIS A 81 17.85 0.49 -14.24
C HIS A 81 19.16 1.10 -14.75
N PRO A 82 19.19 1.81 -15.90
CA PRO A 82 20.42 2.35 -16.48
C PRO A 82 21.25 3.21 -15.51
N LEU A 83 20.59 4.01 -14.67
CA LEU A 83 21.25 4.87 -13.69
C LEU A 83 21.92 4.09 -12.54
N LEU A 84 21.65 2.79 -12.37
CA LEU A 84 22.07 2.00 -11.21
C LEU A 84 23.05 0.86 -11.54
N LYS A 85 23.34 0.60 -12.83
CA LYS A 85 24.12 -0.57 -13.30
C LYS A 85 25.55 -0.64 -12.76
N ASP A 86 26.22 0.49 -12.60
CA ASP A 86 27.66 0.54 -12.29
C ASP A 86 27.98 1.08 -10.89
N HIS A 87 26.98 1.17 -10.03
CA HIS A 87 27.15 1.71 -8.70
C HIS A 87 27.61 0.63 -7.72
N ASN A 88 28.79 0.83 -7.12
CA ASN A 88 29.28 -0.02 -6.03
C ASN A 88 28.56 0.35 -4.72
N PHE A 89 27.33 -0.14 -4.56
CA PHE A 89 26.54 0.10 -3.36
C PHE A 89 27.09 -0.73 -2.19
N HIS A 90 27.90 -0.07 -1.35
CA HIS A 90 28.15 -0.57 0.00
C HIS A 90 26.98 -0.16 0.90
N PRO A 91 26.25 -1.11 1.54
CA PRO A 91 25.05 -0.81 2.33
C PRO A 91 25.33 -0.14 3.69
N LYS A 92 26.24 0.85 3.74
CA LYS A 92 26.44 1.70 4.92
C LYS A 92 25.55 2.94 4.81
N ALA A 93 24.32 2.83 5.29
CA ALA A 93 23.45 3.98 5.51
C ALA A 93 23.99 4.82 6.69
N TYR A 94 24.47 6.04 6.42
CA TYR A 94 24.72 7.02 7.47
C TYR A 94 23.43 7.81 7.71
N LEU A 95 22.53 7.21 8.50
CA LEU A 95 21.33 7.89 8.98
C LEU A 95 21.72 8.98 9.99
N TYR A 96 20.95 10.08 10.04
CA TYR A 96 21.17 11.15 11.02
C TYR A 96 21.25 10.60 12.46
N SER A 97 22.21 11.08 13.25
CA SER A 97 22.57 10.57 14.58
C SER A 97 21.40 10.50 15.58
N LEU A 98 20.34 11.30 15.39
CA LEU A 98 19.16 11.29 16.25
C LEU A 98 18.32 10.00 16.11
N PHE A 99 18.29 9.37 14.93
CA PHE A 99 17.64 8.06 14.74
C PHE A 99 18.33 6.94 15.53
N ILE A 100 19.65 7.06 15.72
CA ILE A 100 20.42 6.12 16.54
C ILE A 100 20.06 6.29 18.03
N LEU A 101 19.68 7.49 18.47
CA LEU A 101 19.24 7.74 19.85
C LEU A 101 17.87 7.13 20.15
N ILE A 102 16.91 7.16 19.23
CA ILE A 102 15.58 6.53 19.43
C ILE A 102 15.73 5.02 19.64
N LYS A 103 16.64 4.39 18.89
CA LYS A 103 16.98 2.97 19.10
C LYS A 103 17.45 2.66 20.53
N LYS A 104 17.97 3.66 21.24
CA LYS A 104 18.39 3.55 22.65
C LYS A 104 17.26 3.83 23.64
N ASP A 105 16.30 4.70 23.31
CA ASP A 105 15.17 5.03 24.22
C ASP A 105 13.98 4.07 24.12
N SER A 106 13.84 3.33 23.01
CA SER A 106 12.80 2.29 22.87
C SER A 106 13.08 1.00 23.65
N THR A 107 14.07 0.97 24.55
CA THR A 107 14.30 -0.14 25.49
C THR A 107 13.29 -0.22 26.65
N SER A 108 12.11 0.41 26.54
CA SER A 108 11.00 0.13 27.45
C SER A 108 10.26 -1.13 26.98
N SER A 109 10.52 -2.22 27.70
CA SER A 109 9.94 -3.54 27.58
C SER A 109 8.45 -3.59 27.19
N SER A 110 8.20 -3.99 25.95
CA SER A 110 7.10 -4.88 25.59
C SER A 110 7.73 -5.89 24.64
N ALA A 111 7.95 -7.12 25.11
CA ALA A 111 8.31 -8.22 24.26
C ALA A 111 7.09 -8.55 23.37
N THR A 112 6.84 -7.74 22.33
CA THR A 112 6.05 -8.21 21.21
C THR A 112 6.88 -9.31 20.59
N ASN A 113 6.42 -10.55 20.81
CA ASN A 113 7.03 -11.76 20.29
C ASN A 113 7.49 -11.52 18.85
N ARG A 114 8.78 -11.28 18.67
CA ARG A 114 9.44 -11.38 17.37
C ARG A 114 9.16 -12.82 16.97
N SER A 115 8.16 -13.04 16.12
CA SER A 115 7.91 -14.35 15.51
C SER A 115 9.07 -14.61 14.55
N SER A 116 10.25 -14.82 15.11
CA SER A 116 11.48 -15.16 14.43
C SER A 116 11.40 -16.63 14.04
N THR A 117 10.55 -16.93 13.07
CA THR A 117 10.72 -18.05 12.13
C THR A 117 10.43 -17.54 10.72
N ILE A 118 11.14 -16.45 10.38
CA ILE A 118 11.59 -16.05 9.03
C ILE A 118 10.60 -16.33 7.89
N TRP A 119 9.34 -15.90 8.01
CA TRP A 119 8.24 -16.07 7.02
C TRP A 119 8.06 -17.47 6.37
N SER A 120 8.82 -18.48 6.83
CA SER A 120 8.92 -19.84 6.34
C SER A 120 9.53 -20.73 7.43
N LYS A 121 9.08 -21.98 7.49
CA LYS A 121 9.56 -22.98 8.45
C LYS A 121 11.02 -23.37 8.20
N ASP A 122 11.50 -23.23 6.97
CA ASP A 122 12.84 -23.64 6.51
C ASP A 122 13.86 -22.48 6.56
N GLY A 123 13.50 -21.40 7.26
CA GLY A 123 14.24 -20.14 7.29
C GLY A 123 14.12 -19.33 6.00
N GLY A 124 14.56 -18.07 6.04
CA GLY A 124 14.48 -17.13 4.93
C GLY A 124 15.62 -17.26 3.94
N CYS A 125 16.04 -16.11 3.39
CA CYS A 125 17.12 -16.06 2.42
C CYS A 125 18.50 -16.02 3.08
N PRO A 126 19.52 -16.67 2.49
CA PRO A 126 20.88 -16.61 3.00
C PRO A 126 21.48 -15.21 2.86
N PHE A 127 22.48 -14.90 3.70
CA PHE A 127 23.24 -13.67 3.61
C PHE A 127 23.83 -13.47 2.20
N GLY A 128 23.85 -12.22 1.72
CA GLY A 128 24.26 -11.88 0.35
C GLY A 128 23.16 -12.01 -0.70
N THR A 129 21.96 -12.45 -0.32
CA THR A 129 20.79 -12.53 -1.21
C THR A 129 19.63 -11.70 -0.66
N ILE A 130 18.60 -11.47 -1.49
CA ILE A 130 17.36 -10.79 -1.11
C ILE A 130 16.14 -11.62 -1.51
N PRO A 131 15.06 -11.65 -0.70
CA PRO A 131 13.82 -12.30 -1.07
C PRO A 131 13.06 -11.47 -2.09
N VAL A 132 12.81 -12.05 -3.27
CA VAL A 132 12.01 -11.45 -4.34
C VAL A 132 10.82 -12.36 -4.65
N LYS A 133 9.59 -11.83 -4.60
CA LYS A 133 8.41 -12.63 -4.94
C LYS A 133 8.49 -13.08 -6.40
N ARG A 134 8.28 -14.38 -6.62
CA ARG A 134 8.24 -14.97 -7.96
C ARG A 134 7.00 -14.49 -8.71
N ILE A 135 7.20 -14.01 -9.93
CA ILE A 135 6.13 -13.54 -10.80
C ILE A 135 5.67 -14.69 -11.69
N THR A 136 4.37 -14.89 -11.79
CA THR A 136 3.74 -15.88 -12.65
C THR A 136 3.19 -15.25 -13.92
N ARG A 137 2.83 -16.08 -14.90
CA ARG A 137 2.17 -15.61 -16.13
C ARG A 137 0.84 -14.91 -15.83
N ASP A 138 0.07 -15.45 -14.89
CA ASP A 138 -1.22 -14.88 -14.49
C ASP A 138 -1.04 -13.52 -13.81
N ASP A 139 0.05 -13.33 -13.06
CA ASP A 139 0.39 -12.03 -12.51
C ASP A 139 0.63 -11.00 -13.62
N LEU A 140 1.42 -11.33 -14.65
CA LEU A 140 1.65 -10.41 -15.78
C LEU A 140 0.38 -10.06 -16.54
N ILE A 141 -0.51 -11.03 -16.77
CA ILE A 141 -1.79 -10.79 -17.44
C ILE A 141 -2.66 -9.85 -16.60
N ARG A 142 -2.71 -10.08 -15.29
CA ARG A 142 -3.51 -9.29 -14.35
C ARG A 142 -2.98 -7.87 -14.18
N LEU A 143 -1.66 -7.71 -14.12
CA LEU A 143 -1.00 -6.41 -13.98
C LEU A 143 -1.25 -5.45 -15.16
N ARG A 144 -1.62 -5.98 -16.34
CA ARG A 144 -2.08 -5.14 -17.48
C ARG A 144 -3.37 -4.37 -17.18
N ARG A 145 -4.09 -4.75 -16.14
CA ARG A 145 -5.34 -4.11 -15.68
C ARG A 145 -5.13 -3.26 -14.43
N MET A 146 -3.88 -3.00 -14.03
CA MET A 146 -3.61 -2.09 -12.91
C MET A 146 -4.22 -0.72 -13.21
N PRO A 147 -4.85 -0.09 -12.21
CA PRO A 147 -5.29 1.27 -12.36
C PRO A 147 -4.12 2.19 -12.68
N PRO A 148 -4.38 3.32 -13.34
CA PRO A 148 -3.38 4.37 -13.48
C PRO A 148 -2.87 4.80 -12.10
N PRO A 149 -1.63 5.30 -12.01
CA PRO A 149 -1.15 5.91 -10.78
C PRO A 149 -2.10 7.01 -10.33
N GLU A 150 -2.29 7.13 -9.02
CA GLU A 150 -2.98 8.28 -8.44
C GLU A 150 -2.26 9.57 -8.87
N ASP A 151 -3.00 10.48 -9.48
CA ASP A 151 -2.54 11.83 -9.81
C ASP A 151 -2.95 12.76 -8.66
N VAL A 152 -1.97 13.40 -8.03
CA VAL A 152 -2.19 14.29 -6.88
C VAL A 152 -1.71 15.68 -7.26
N THR A 153 -2.66 16.56 -7.55
CA THR A 153 -2.40 17.99 -7.68
C THR A 153 -2.85 18.70 -6.40
N PHE A 154 -1.99 19.56 -5.88
CA PHE A 154 -2.37 20.53 -4.85
C PHE A 154 -2.73 21.81 -5.59
N GLY A 155 -4.01 22.18 -5.63
CA GLY A 155 -4.43 23.42 -6.26
C GLY A 155 -3.84 24.63 -5.51
N ASP A 156 -3.09 25.47 -6.21
CA ASP A 156 -2.75 26.82 -5.76
C ASP A 156 -3.96 27.75 -6.02
N GLU A 157 -5.01 27.65 -5.23
CA GLU A 157 -6.07 28.67 -5.25
C GLU A 157 -5.72 29.74 -4.21
N TYR A 158 -4.92 30.73 -4.64
CA TYR A 158 -4.90 32.04 -3.97
C TYR A 158 -6.26 32.69 -4.20
N ASP A 159 -7.25 32.35 -3.38
CA ASP A 159 -8.46 33.16 -3.31
C ASP A 159 -8.14 34.42 -2.50
N VAL A 160 -7.82 35.51 -3.20
CA VAL A 160 -7.53 36.84 -2.63
C VAL A 160 -8.82 37.51 -2.10
N SER A 161 -9.87 36.73 -1.86
CA SER A 161 -11.17 37.24 -1.41
C SER A 161 -11.70 36.47 -0.20
N ASN A 162 -10.99 36.55 0.94
CA ASN A 162 -11.55 36.63 2.31
C ASN A 162 -10.44 36.35 3.34
N ASN A 163 -10.24 37.28 4.27
CA ASN A 163 -9.17 37.24 5.28
C ASN A 163 -9.34 36.16 6.38
N ASP A 164 -10.27 35.22 6.25
CA ASP A 164 -10.55 34.18 7.26
C ASP A 164 -10.62 32.74 6.69
N SER A 165 -10.13 32.51 5.47
CA SER A 165 -10.14 31.17 4.86
C SER A 165 -8.79 30.47 5.05
N GLU A 166 -8.75 29.37 5.81
CA GLU A 166 -7.59 28.46 5.81
C GLU A 166 -7.28 27.99 4.38
N PRO A 167 -6.00 27.76 4.02
CA PRO A 167 -5.62 27.33 2.68
C PRO A 167 -6.20 25.94 2.39
N ASN A 168 -7.36 25.91 1.72
CA ASN A 168 -7.97 24.71 1.18
C ASN A 168 -7.22 24.28 -0.08
N GLY A 169 -6.03 23.68 0.09
CA GLY A 169 -5.37 22.95 -0.98
C GLY A 169 -6.30 21.81 -1.41
N ARG A 170 -6.97 21.96 -2.56
CA ARG A 170 -7.90 20.96 -3.07
C ARG A 170 -7.13 19.70 -3.45
N TYR A 171 -7.20 18.66 -2.62
CA TYR A 171 -6.75 17.33 -2.97
C TYR A 171 -7.73 16.78 -4.01
N ILE A 172 -7.28 16.63 -5.25
CA ILE A 172 -8.11 16.04 -6.31
C ILE A 172 -7.59 14.63 -6.57
N SER A 173 -8.20 13.68 -5.88
CA SER A 173 -8.04 12.26 -6.18
C SER A 173 -8.74 11.97 -7.51
N SER A 174 -7.97 11.86 -8.60
CA SER A 174 -8.54 11.59 -9.93
C SER A 174 -8.70 10.09 -10.19
N GLN A 175 -9.50 9.73 -11.20
CA GLN A 175 -9.47 8.40 -11.83
C GLN A 175 -9.93 7.23 -10.94
N GLY A 176 -10.92 7.43 -10.07
CA GLY A 176 -11.56 6.35 -9.30
C GLY A 176 -10.92 6.07 -7.93
N TYR A 177 -9.88 6.82 -7.57
CA TYR A 177 -9.32 6.80 -6.22
C TYR A 177 -10.18 7.64 -5.27
N LYS A 178 -10.31 7.19 -4.02
CA LYS A 178 -10.89 7.96 -2.92
C LYS A 178 -10.03 7.80 -1.68
N VAL A 179 -9.95 8.84 -0.87
CA VAL A 179 -9.07 8.87 0.31
C VAL A 179 -9.78 9.30 1.58
N ALA A 180 -9.20 8.93 2.72
CA ALA A 180 -9.51 9.47 4.03
C ALA A 180 -8.18 9.62 4.79
N ILE A 181 -7.58 10.80 4.65
CA ILE A 181 -6.19 11.07 5.00
C ILE A 181 -6.07 12.31 5.88
N ALA A 182 -5.00 12.37 6.65
CA ALA A 182 -4.52 13.60 7.25
C ALA A 182 -3.10 13.87 6.79
N GLY A 183 -2.79 15.11 6.47
CA GLY A 183 -1.48 15.53 6.02
C GLY A 183 -1.04 16.83 6.69
N LEU A 184 0.22 17.19 6.47
CA LEU A 184 0.70 18.50 6.89
C LEU A 184 0.15 19.59 5.97
N PRO A 185 -0.11 20.81 6.48
CA PRO A 185 -0.41 21.96 5.64
C PRO A 185 0.60 22.10 4.51
N TYR A 186 0.12 22.19 3.28
CA TYR A 186 1.00 22.32 2.13
C TYR A 186 1.76 23.64 2.21
N ASN A 187 3.08 23.56 2.10
CA ASN A 187 3.95 24.71 1.97
C ASN A 187 5.09 24.34 1.02
N PRO A 188 5.24 25.04 -0.13
CA PRO A 188 6.27 24.72 -1.11
C PRO A 188 7.71 24.89 -0.59
N ASN A 189 7.88 25.63 0.52
CA ASN A 189 9.18 25.83 1.18
C ASN A 189 9.48 24.78 2.25
N SER A 190 8.54 23.89 2.57
CA SER A 190 8.77 22.79 3.52
C SER A 190 9.90 21.88 3.06
N LYS A 191 10.69 21.38 4.01
CA LYS A 191 11.81 20.47 3.76
C LYS A 191 11.75 19.30 4.71
N PHE A 192 11.03 18.26 4.31
CA PHE A 192 10.95 17.01 5.04
C PHE A 192 12.01 16.03 4.53
N ALA A 193 12.85 15.55 5.43
CA ALA A 193 13.81 14.48 5.19
C ALA A 193 13.20 13.10 5.42
N GLY A 194 11.96 13.01 5.91
CA GLY A 194 11.26 11.75 6.03
C GLY A 194 10.08 11.78 6.97
N ALA A 195 9.43 10.64 7.10
CA ALA A 195 8.21 10.47 7.85
C ALA A 195 8.04 9.01 8.29
N GLY A 196 7.10 8.78 9.20
CA GLY A 196 6.74 7.44 9.65
C GLY A 196 5.38 7.37 10.33
N MET A 197 4.91 6.15 10.52
CA MET A 197 3.69 5.82 11.25
C MET A 197 3.74 4.38 11.76
N ASP A 198 2.96 4.11 12.79
CA ASP A 198 2.37 2.79 13.06
C ASP A 198 0.93 2.78 12.51
N THR A 199 0.58 1.78 11.71
CA THR A 199 -0.77 1.67 11.13
C THR A 199 -1.44 0.35 11.51
N ALA A 200 -2.71 0.43 11.92
CA ALA A 200 -3.51 -0.74 12.21
C ALA A 200 -3.74 -1.57 10.94
N LEU A 201 -3.54 -2.89 11.03
CA LEU A 201 -3.69 -3.83 9.92
C LEU A 201 -5.12 -4.34 9.84
N TYR A 202 -5.83 -4.05 8.76
CA TYR A 202 -7.19 -4.56 8.49
C TYR A 202 -7.26 -5.23 7.12
N SER A 203 -8.27 -6.09 6.93
CA SER A 203 -8.50 -6.81 5.67
C SER A 203 -9.88 -6.50 5.09
N PRO A 204 -10.11 -5.27 4.59
CA PRO A 204 -11.36 -4.89 3.94
C PRO A 204 -11.66 -5.79 2.73
N GLN A 205 -12.95 -6.05 2.50
CA GLN A 205 -13.39 -6.85 1.36
C GLN A 205 -13.28 -6.04 0.07
N VAL A 206 -12.63 -6.59 -0.94
CA VAL A 206 -12.44 -5.97 -2.25
C VAL A 206 -12.68 -7.01 -3.33
N ASN A 207 -13.23 -6.59 -4.47
CA ASN A 207 -13.57 -7.45 -5.59
C ASN A 207 -13.03 -6.90 -6.91
N GLY A 208 -12.65 -7.80 -7.81
CA GLY A 208 -12.19 -7.46 -9.15
C GLY A 208 -10.97 -6.52 -9.13
N GLN A 209 -11.14 -5.32 -9.67
CA GLN A 209 -10.08 -4.30 -9.76
C GLN A 209 -10.06 -3.31 -8.59
N GLN A 210 -10.91 -3.49 -7.58
CA GLN A 210 -10.89 -2.65 -6.39
C GLN A 210 -9.60 -2.87 -5.57
N HIS A 211 -9.17 -1.83 -4.86
CA HIS A 211 -8.23 -2.01 -3.75
C HIS A 211 -8.57 -1.11 -2.59
N SER A 212 -8.06 -1.48 -1.41
CA SER A 212 -8.23 -0.73 -0.17
C SER A 212 -6.98 -0.90 0.69
N GLY A 213 -6.52 0.17 1.32
CA GLY A 213 -5.25 0.15 2.04
C GLY A 213 -5.04 1.34 2.98
N SER A 214 -3.93 1.26 3.70
CA SER A 214 -3.35 2.34 4.50
C SER A 214 -1.97 2.67 3.97
N ARG A 215 -1.62 3.96 3.96
CA ARG A 215 -0.29 4.39 3.52
C ARG A 215 0.23 5.59 4.29
N LEU A 216 1.56 5.65 4.33
CA LEU A 216 2.34 6.87 4.45
C LEU A 216 2.73 7.29 3.02
N LYS A 217 2.52 8.56 2.68
CA LYS A 217 2.94 9.17 1.42
C LYS A 217 3.89 10.33 1.66
N ILE A 218 4.99 10.36 0.91
CA ILE A 218 5.93 11.48 0.84
C ILE A 218 5.97 11.97 -0.60
N GLN A 219 5.87 13.28 -0.81
CA GLN A 219 5.76 13.85 -2.14
C GLN A 219 6.55 15.16 -2.29
N LYS A 220 7.07 15.38 -3.50
CA LYS A 220 7.42 16.70 -4.02
C LYS A 220 7.24 16.71 -5.54
N GLY A 221 6.54 17.72 -6.05
CA GLY A 221 6.22 17.78 -7.48
C GLY A 221 5.51 16.50 -7.92
N SER A 222 6.06 15.87 -8.96
CA SER A 222 5.55 14.62 -9.55
C SER A 222 6.14 13.34 -8.93
N ASP A 223 7.11 13.48 -8.03
CA ASP A 223 7.74 12.35 -7.38
C ASP A 223 7.03 11.99 -6.08
N ILE A 224 6.76 10.70 -5.93
CA ILE A 224 6.02 10.15 -4.79
C ILE A 224 6.71 8.91 -4.26
N LEU A 225 6.75 8.77 -2.94
CA LEU A 225 7.09 7.55 -2.22
C LEU A 225 5.92 7.15 -1.32
N GLN A 226 5.52 5.89 -1.38
CA GLN A 226 4.44 5.33 -0.59
C GLN A 226 4.85 4.01 0.04
N VAL A 227 4.41 3.81 1.29
CA VAL A 227 4.59 2.57 2.02
C VAL A 227 3.40 2.31 2.93
N GLY A 228 3.01 1.06 3.08
CA GLY A 228 1.98 0.65 4.04
C GLY A 228 1.46 -0.74 3.75
N TRP A 229 0.15 -0.92 3.88
CA TRP A 229 -0.53 -2.17 3.54
C TRP A 229 -1.68 -1.92 2.56
N ARG A 230 -1.97 -2.91 1.71
CA ARG A 230 -3.13 -2.89 0.83
C ARG A 230 -3.69 -4.29 0.60
N VAL A 231 -4.99 -4.37 0.38
CA VAL A 231 -5.69 -5.52 -0.21
C VAL A 231 -5.95 -5.17 -1.67
N ASP A 232 -5.36 -5.92 -2.59
CA ASP A 232 -5.38 -5.59 -4.00
C ASP A 232 -5.30 -6.87 -4.86
N PRO A 233 -6.46 -7.39 -5.32
CA PRO A 233 -6.49 -8.56 -6.17
C PRO A 233 -5.79 -8.34 -7.51
N THR A 234 -5.77 -7.11 -8.05
CA THR A 234 -5.11 -6.83 -9.34
C THR A 234 -3.59 -6.89 -9.21
N LEU A 235 -3.05 -6.38 -8.11
CA LEU A 235 -1.61 -6.44 -7.85
C LEU A 235 -1.18 -7.86 -7.45
N TYR A 236 -1.91 -8.53 -6.55
CA TYR A 236 -1.43 -9.74 -5.89
C TYR A 236 -2.09 -11.06 -6.29
N GLY A 237 -3.26 -11.01 -6.94
CA GLY A 237 -4.02 -12.20 -7.34
C GLY A 237 -4.79 -12.85 -6.20
N ASP A 238 -4.83 -12.21 -5.04
CA ASP A 238 -5.59 -12.62 -3.87
C ASP A 238 -6.11 -11.41 -3.09
N THR A 239 -6.97 -11.68 -2.10
CA THR A 239 -7.56 -10.68 -1.20
C THR A 239 -6.83 -10.64 0.14
N LYS A 240 -5.53 -11.00 0.18
CA LYS A 240 -4.75 -10.92 1.42
C LYS A 240 -4.28 -9.48 1.63
N THR A 241 -4.28 -9.05 2.88
CA THR A 241 -3.63 -7.79 3.27
C THR A 241 -2.11 -7.95 3.19
N ARG A 242 -1.46 -7.14 2.36
CA ARG A 242 -0.04 -7.27 2.05
C ARG A 242 0.70 -5.96 2.25
N PHE A 243 1.93 -6.07 2.74
CA PHE A 243 2.89 -4.96 2.74
C PHE A 243 3.16 -4.50 1.31
N PHE A 244 3.22 -3.20 1.07
CA PHE A 244 3.54 -2.67 -0.24
C PHE A 244 4.45 -1.45 -0.15
N ILE A 245 5.20 -1.26 -1.22
CA ILE A 245 5.88 -0.01 -1.52
C ILE A 245 5.47 0.43 -2.90
N HIS A 246 5.39 1.74 -3.10
CA HIS A 246 5.17 2.32 -4.41
C HIS A 246 6.00 3.58 -4.56
N PHE A 247 6.61 3.76 -5.73
CA PHE A 247 7.29 5.01 -6.04
C PHE A 247 6.89 5.53 -7.42
N GLN A 248 6.93 6.85 -7.54
CA GLN A 248 6.84 7.59 -8.79
C GLN A 248 8.08 8.48 -8.90
N ALA A 249 8.71 8.42 -10.07
CA ALA A 249 9.89 9.19 -10.44
C ALA A 249 9.67 9.79 -11.84
N GLY A 250 9.16 11.02 -11.89
CA GLY A 250 8.63 11.63 -13.09
C GLY A 250 7.52 10.78 -13.75
N LYS A 251 7.84 10.13 -14.88
CA LYS A 251 6.89 9.27 -15.61
C LYS A 251 6.98 7.79 -15.23
N ILE A 252 7.98 7.39 -14.46
CA ILE A 252 8.18 6.02 -14.03
C ILE A 252 7.40 5.82 -12.75
N HIS A 253 6.60 4.76 -12.66
CA HIS A 253 5.93 4.39 -11.43
C HIS A 253 6.00 2.88 -11.23
N CYS A 254 5.99 2.44 -9.97
CA CYS A 254 6.33 1.07 -9.67
C CYS A 254 5.77 0.61 -8.34
N PHE A 255 5.15 -0.55 -8.35
CA PHE A 255 4.88 -1.29 -7.13
C PHE A 255 6.03 -2.25 -6.85
N ASN A 256 6.47 -2.25 -5.60
CA ASN A 256 7.35 -3.27 -5.06
C ASN A 256 8.62 -3.41 -5.90
N THR A 257 9.00 -4.64 -6.25
CA THR A 257 10.11 -4.91 -7.17
C THR A 257 9.61 -5.29 -8.57
N LEU A 258 8.40 -4.90 -8.97
CA LEU A 258 7.88 -5.21 -10.32
C LEU A 258 8.62 -4.47 -11.44
N CYS A 259 9.37 -3.43 -11.08
CA CYS A 259 10.25 -2.71 -11.97
C CYS A 259 11.61 -2.42 -11.28
N PRO A 260 12.61 -1.96 -12.04
CA PRO A 260 13.89 -1.50 -11.50
C PRO A 260 13.78 -0.17 -10.73
N GLY A 261 14.57 -0.01 -9.65
CA GLY A 261 14.75 1.27 -8.96
C GLY A 261 14.96 1.13 -7.45
N PHE A 262 14.16 0.30 -6.78
CA PHE A 262 14.33 0.06 -5.35
C PHE A 262 15.45 -0.95 -5.10
N VAL A 263 16.50 -0.54 -4.38
CA VAL A 263 17.62 -1.41 -3.98
C VAL A 263 17.27 -2.05 -2.65
N GLN A 264 16.83 -3.31 -2.68
CA GLN A 264 16.59 -4.09 -1.46
C GLN A 264 17.93 -4.57 -0.91
N VAL A 265 18.12 -4.43 0.40
CA VAL A 265 19.36 -4.83 1.10
C VAL A 265 19.11 -5.90 2.16
N ASN A 266 17.85 -6.05 2.59
CA ASN A 266 17.48 -6.95 3.66
C ASN A 266 17.13 -8.33 3.12
N TYR A 267 17.77 -9.36 3.66
CA TYR A 267 17.57 -10.76 3.29
C TYR A 267 16.41 -11.44 4.05
N ASP A 268 15.93 -10.80 5.12
CA ASP A 268 14.89 -11.34 6.01
C ASP A 268 13.51 -10.73 5.79
N VAL A 269 13.43 -9.51 5.24
CA VAL A 269 12.17 -8.78 5.04
C VAL A 269 11.75 -8.86 3.56
N PRO A 270 10.81 -9.75 3.20
CA PRO A 270 10.21 -9.77 1.88
C PRO A 270 9.26 -8.59 1.70
N LEU A 271 9.38 -7.90 0.56
CA LEU A 271 8.31 -7.06 0.05
C LEU A 271 7.10 -7.95 -0.32
N ASP A 272 5.90 -7.39 -0.34
CA ASP A 272 4.66 -8.06 -0.77
C ASP A 272 4.20 -9.16 0.18
N SER A 273 4.81 -9.21 1.38
CA SER A 273 4.52 -10.18 2.40
C SER A 273 3.08 -10.06 2.90
N SER A 274 2.42 -11.20 3.03
CA SER A 274 1.08 -11.29 3.60
C SER A 274 1.10 -11.14 5.13
N PHE A 275 0.20 -10.32 5.66
CA PHE A 275 -0.03 -10.13 7.10
C PHE A 275 -1.09 -11.08 7.68
N MET A 276 -1.41 -12.20 7.02
CA MET A 276 -2.56 -13.07 7.37
C MET A 276 -2.69 -13.47 8.85
N ASP A 277 -1.60 -13.67 9.59
CA ASP A 277 -1.65 -14.03 11.02
C ASP A 277 -1.72 -12.82 11.97
N THR A 278 -1.58 -11.61 11.42
CA THR A 278 -1.46 -10.35 12.14
C THR A 278 -2.46 -9.34 11.58
N ILE A 279 -3.72 -9.76 11.41
CA ILE A 279 -4.84 -8.89 11.02
C ILE A 279 -5.64 -8.54 12.26
N SER A 280 -5.93 -7.24 12.42
CA SER A 280 -6.75 -6.72 13.52
C SER A 280 -8.19 -7.19 13.40
N GLN A 281 -8.81 -7.42 14.55
CA GLN A 281 -10.24 -7.69 14.67
C GLN A 281 -10.89 -6.52 15.39
N ARG A 282 -11.94 -5.96 14.78
CA ARG A 282 -12.72 -4.85 15.36
C ARG A 282 -13.30 -5.27 16.72
N GLY A 283 -12.99 -4.52 17.77
CA GLY A 283 -13.34 -4.83 19.16
C GLY A 283 -12.55 -5.99 19.77
N GLY A 284 -11.48 -6.44 19.11
CA GLY A 284 -10.72 -7.63 19.48
C GLY A 284 -9.21 -7.38 19.48
N LYS A 285 -8.45 -8.39 19.06
CA LYS A 285 -6.99 -8.28 19.01
C LYS A 285 -6.56 -7.32 17.90
N LEU A 286 -5.74 -6.33 18.27
CA LEU A 286 -5.16 -5.36 17.33
C LEU A 286 -3.74 -5.76 16.91
N TRP A 287 -3.41 -5.44 15.68
CA TRP A 287 -2.08 -5.59 15.10
C TRP A 287 -1.72 -4.34 14.30
N GLY A 288 -0.47 -3.89 14.46
CA GLY A 288 0.08 -2.73 13.78
C GLY A 288 1.27 -3.07 12.89
N ALA A 289 1.61 -2.15 12.00
CA ALA A 289 2.83 -2.19 11.22
C ALA A 289 3.50 -0.81 11.23
N GLU A 290 4.72 -0.78 11.76
CA GLU A 290 5.55 0.42 11.80
C GLU A 290 6.38 0.54 10.53
N VAL A 291 6.23 1.67 9.83
CA VAL A 291 6.87 1.96 8.55
C VAL A 291 7.42 3.37 8.54
N TYR A 292 8.60 3.53 7.94
CA TYR A 292 9.30 4.81 7.86
C TYR A 292 9.97 4.98 6.50
N ILE A 293 9.95 6.22 6.00
CA ILE A 293 10.78 6.65 4.87
C ILE A 293 11.70 7.74 5.38
N ASN A 294 13.01 7.57 5.20
CA ASN A 294 14.02 8.49 5.74
C ASN A 294 15.17 8.73 4.76
N ARG A 295 15.49 9.99 4.48
CA ARG A 295 16.58 10.40 3.61
C ARG A 295 17.91 10.37 4.36
N ASP A 296 18.88 9.63 3.83
CA ASP A 296 20.25 9.63 4.37
C ASP A 296 21.05 10.88 3.96
N ILE A 297 22.26 11.02 4.51
CA ILE A 297 23.15 12.15 4.19
C ILE A 297 23.61 12.16 2.72
N ALA A 298 23.65 10.99 2.06
CA ALA A 298 24.00 10.86 0.65
C ALA A 298 22.79 11.16 -0.25
N GLY A 299 21.61 11.33 0.34
CA GLY A 299 20.36 11.67 -0.28
C GLY A 299 19.46 10.53 -0.68
N ASN A 300 19.85 9.28 -0.40
CA ASN A 300 19.02 8.13 -0.70
C ASN A 300 17.83 8.07 0.27
N TRP A 301 16.66 7.75 -0.26
CA TRP A 301 15.46 7.54 0.54
C TRP A 301 15.41 6.10 1.01
N TRP A 302 15.55 5.87 2.31
CA TRP A 302 15.53 4.56 2.93
C TRP A 302 14.14 4.18 3.41
N LEU A 303 13.76 2.93 3.13
CA LEU A 303 12.64 2.25 3.74
C LEU A 303 13.12 1.54 5.02
N LEU A 304 12.48 1.87 6.14
CA LEU A 304 12.69 1.23 7.43
C LEU A 304 11.36 0.69 7.94
N VAL A 305 11.42 -0.42 8.68
CA VAL A 305 10.25 -1.06 9.29
C VAL A 305 10.56 -1.47 10.73
N SER A 306 9.49 -1.68 11.52
CA SER A 306 9.59 -2.13 12.93
C SER A 306 10.26 -1.14 13.88
N GLN A 307 10.11 -1.40 15.18
CA GLN A 307 10.60 -0.54 16.28
C GLN A 307 12.12 -0.35 16.28
N ASP A 308 12.85 -1.31 15.74
CA ASP A 308 14.31 -1.28 15.65
C ASP A 308 14.83 -0.56 14.39
N PHE A 309 13.92 0.02 13.60
CA PHE A 309 14.21 0.67 12.31
C PHE A 309 14.98 -0.27 11.38
N THR A 310 14.53 -1.50 11.26
CA THR A 310 15.10 -2.50 10.36
C THR A 310 15.13 -1.94 8.93
N ARG A 311 16.34 -1.82 8.38
CA ARG A 311 16.57 -1.32 7.02
C ARG A 311 16.12 -2.37 6.02
N VAL A 312 15.17 -2.04 5.16
CA VAL A 312 14.68 -2.95 4.10
C VAL A 312 15.43 -2.72 2.80
N GLY A 313 15.58 -1.46 2.42
CA GLY A 313 16.19 -1.02 1.16
C GLY A 313 16.07 0.47 0.97
N PHE A 314 16.46 0.97 -0.20
CA PHE A 314 16.42 2.39 -0.51
C PHE A 314 16.16 2.70 -1.98
N TRP A 315 15.66 3.90 -2.23
CA TRP A 315 15.62 4.53 -3.54
C TRP A 315 16.76 5.54 -3.67
N PRO A 316 17.71 5.32 -4.60
CA PRO A 316 18.74 6.30 -4.89
C PRO A 316 18.15 7.64 -5.33
N GLN A 317 18.71 8.75 -4.85
CA GLN A 317 18.21 10.09 -5.24
C GLN A 317 18.28 10.33 -6.75
N SER A 318 19.21 9.67 -7.45
CA SER A 318 19.41 9.81 -8.90
C SER A 318 18.19 9.37 -9.72
N LEU A 319 17.28 8.58 -9.15
CA LEU A 319 16.04 8.16 -9.79
C LEU A 319 15.04 9.31 -9.95
N PHE A 320 14.99 10.19 -8.97
CA PHE A 320 13.93 11.19 -8.81
C PHE A 320 14.21 12.44 -9.64
N THR A 321 13.19 13.23 -9.95
CA THR A 321 13.31 14.59 -10.50
C THR A 321 13.30 15.63 -9.37
N ASP A 322 12.28 15.59 -8.54
CA ASP A 322 11.95 16.53 -7.48
C ASP A 322 12.42 16.03 -6.10
N LEU A 323 12.22 14.73 -5.82
CA LEU A 323 12.69 14.05 -4.62
C LEU A 323 14.21 13.76 -4.65
N LYS A 324 14.97 14.35 -5.59
CA LYS A 324 16.44 14.48 -5.43
C LYS A 324 16.77 15.24 -4.13
N SER A 325 15.90 16.16 -3.76
CA SER A 325 16.00 16.98 -2.55
C SER A 325 15.04 16.47 -1.45
N PHE A 326 14.66 17.35 -0.52
CA PHE A 326 13.66 17.09 0.52
C PHE A 326 12.25 17.10 -0.04
N ALA A 327 11.32 16.44 0.64
CA ALA A 327 9.91 16.47 0.32
C ALA A 327 9.23 17.74 0.84
N THR A 328 8.12 18.13 0.21
CA THR A 328 7.31 19.29 0.61
C THR A 328 5.96 18.90 1.22
N ASN A 329 5.53 17.65 1.02
CA ASN A 329 4.28 17.15 1.55
C ASN A 329 4.43 15.74 2.12
N VAL A 330 3.68 15.48 3.20
CA VAL A 330 3.53 14.19 3.85
C VAL A 330 2.07 14.02 4.23
N ASP A 331 1.49 12.86 3.91
CA ASP A 331 0.17 12.45 4.37
C ASP A 331 0.14 10.98 4.82
N TRP A 332 -0.85 10.67 5.66
CA TRP A 332 -1.12 9.34 6.16
C TRP A 332 -2.62 9.06 6.13
N GLY A 333 -2.98 7.78 5.97
CA GLY A 333 -4.35 7.32 6.15
C GLY A 333 -4.80 6.35 5.08
N GLY A 334 -6.12 6.29 4.88
CA GLY A 334 -6.76 5.33 4.01
C GLY A 334 -6.81 5.78 2.55
N VAL A 335 -6.62 4.83 1.64
CA VAL A 335 -6.83 4.99 0.20
C VAL A 335 -7.57 3.78 -0.35
N VAL A 336 -8.53 4.05 -1.23
CA VAL A 336 -9.24 3.03 -1.99
C VAL A 336 -9.26 3.39 -3.46
N TYR A 337 -9.55 2.40 -4.30
CA TYR A 337 -9.87 2.58 -5.70
C TYR A 337 -11.03 1.68 -6.08
N SER A 338 -11.92 2.20 -6.92
CA SER A 338 -12.87 1.43 -7.70
C SER A 338 -12.87 1.88 -9.16
N PRO A 339 -13.07 0.96 -10.12
CA PRO A 339 -13.33 1.36 -11.51
C PRO A 339 -14.61 2.19 -11.63
N PRO A 340 -14.72 3.07 -12.65
CA PRO A 340 -15.94 3.83 -12.90
C PRO A 340 -17.19 2.95 -12.98
N GLY A 341 -18.24 3.31 -12.23
CA GLY A 341 -19.50 2.56 -12.17
C GLY A 341 -19.46 1.28 -11.33
N VAL A 342 -18.34 1.01 -10.65
CA VAL A 342 -18.24 -0.05 -9.65
C VAL A 342 -18.34 0.60 -8.26
N PRO A 343 -19.22 0.09 -7.37
CA PRO A 343 -19.35 0.60 -6.01
C PRO A 343 -18.00 0.63 -5.30
N GLU A 344 -17.77 1.60 -4.42
CA GLU A 344 -16.50 1.71 -3.72
C GLU A 344 -16.37 0.65 -2.61
N PRO A 345 -15.16 0.06 -2.44
CA PRO A 345 -14.95 -0.96 -1.42
C PRO A 345 -14.87 -0.36 0.00
N PRO A 346 -15.11 -1.14 1.06
CA PRO A 346 -14.82 -0.71 2.42
C PRO A 346 -13.37 -0.27 2.64
N MET A 347 -13.17 0.67 3.56
CA MET A 347 -11.87 1.21 3.95
C MET A 347 -11.57 0.93 5.42
N GLY A 348 -10.32 0.59 5.74
CA GLY A 348 -9.87 0.39 7.11
C GLY A 348 -10.66 -0.72 7.80
N SER A 349 -11.33 -0.37 8.91
CA SER A 349 -12.17 -1.31 9.67
C SER A 349 -13.51 -1.63 8.99
N SER A 350 -13.81 -1.03 7.83
CA SER A 350 -15.12 -1.06 7.15
C SER A 350 -16.23 -0.26 7.85
N TYR A 351 -15.89 0.52 8.88
CA TYR A 351 -16.82 1.36 9.62
C TYR A 351 -16.28 2.79 9.71
N PHE A 352 -17.18 3.74 9.94
CA PHE A 352 -16.78 5.09 10.31
C PHE A 352 -16.09 5.09 11.68
N PRO A 353 -15.09 5.97 11.89
CA PRO A 353 -14.49 6.18 13.20
C PRO A 353 -15.55 6.50 14.28
N ILE A 354 -15.33 5.97 15.48
CA ILE A 354 -16.13 6.22 16.69
C ILE A 354 -15.25 6.65 17.88
N GLU A 355 -14.03 7.11 17.60
CA GLU A 355 -13.02 7.54 18.56
C GLU A 355 -12.52 6.44 19.52
N ASP A 356 -12.51 5.17 19.07
CA ASP A 356 -11.98 4.05 19.84
C ASP A 356 -11.03 3.19 19.00
N THR A 357 -9.75 3.23 19.36
CA THR A 357 -8.67 2.47 18.70
C THR A 357 -8.86 0.94 18.73
N SER A 358 -9.72 0.42 19.60
CA SER A 358 -10.12 -0.98 19.62
C SER A 358 -11.02 -1.35 18.43
N TYR A 359 -11.70 -0.35 17.87
CA TYR A 359 -12.71 -0.53 16.82
C TYR A 359 -12.31 0.12 15.48
N ASP A 360 -11.56 1.20 15.54
CA ASP A 360 -11.26 2.04 14.39
C ASP A 360 -9.94 1.69 13.74
N ALA A 361 -9.87 1.83 12.41
CA ALA A 361 -8.57 1.82 11.74
C ALA A 361 -7.86 3.14 12.00
N TYR A 362 -6.54 3.06 12.19
CA TYR A 362 -5.76 4.23 12.56
C TYR A 362 -4.34 4.24 12.00
N CYS A 363 -3.77 5.44 11.97
CA CYS A 363 -2.34 5.69 11.97
C CYS A 363 -1.97 6.43 13.27
N THR A 364 -0.91 6.00 13.95
CA THR A 364 -0.38 6.63 15.16
C THR A 364 1.15 6.67 15.12
N ASP A 365 1.79 7.14 16.19
CA ASP A 365 3.24 7.33 16.28
C ASP A 365 3.80 8.07 15.06
N LEU A 366 3.06 9.11 14.66
CA LEU A 366 3.36 9.93 13.49
C LEU A 366 4.67 10.68 13.73
N ILE A 367 5.65 10.44 12.85
CA ILE A 367 6.93 11.16 12.90
C ILE A 367 7.13 11.95 11.62
N ILE A 368 7.73 13.13 11.78
CA ILE A 368 8.28 13.93 10.69
C ILE A 368 9.74 14.21 10.97
N ILE A 369 10.57 14.10 9.95
CA ILE A 369 11.99 14.41 10.03
C ILE A 369 12.22 15.65 9.18
N ASN A 370 12.80 16.69 9.76
CA ASN A 370 13.16 17.89 9.02
C ASN A 370 14.51 17.76 8.31
N GLU A 371 14.90 18.79 7.57
CA GLU A 371 16.15 18.86 6.82
C GLU A 371 17.43 18.72 7.67
N LYS A 372 17.32 18.92 8.99
CA LYS A 372 18.42 18.78 9.95
C LYS A 372 18.45 17.39 10.59
N GLY A 373 17.57 16.47 10.17
CA GLY A 373 17.43 15.15 10.76
C GLY A 373 16.75 15.14 12.14
N LYS A 374 16.11 16.24 12.53
CA LYS A 374 15.39 16.35 13.81
C LYS A 374 13.95 15.86 13.64
N ILE A 375 13.48 15.09 14.61
CA ILE A 375 12.08 14.69 14.67
C ILE A 375 11.21 15.85 15.16
N ILE A 376 10.14 16.07 14.41
CA ILE A 376 9.09 17.03 14.70
C ILE A 376 7.85 16.22 15.09
N GLN A 377 7.26 16.58 16.22
CA GLN A 377 5.98 16.03 16.65
C GLN A 377 4.88 16.58 15.75
N VAL A 378 3.97 15.71 15.32
CA VAL A 378 2.79 16.10 14.55
C VAL A 378 1.65 16.37 15.52
N ASP A 379 1.31 17.64 15.72
CA ASP A 379 0.25 18.13 16.61
C ASP A 379 -0.86 18.91 15.88
N LYS A 380 -0.61 19.32 14.62
CA LYS A 380 -1.60 19.89 13.71
C LYS A 380 -1.52 19.21 12.34
N THR A 381 -2.67 18.88 11.78
CA THR A 381 -2.83 18.32 10.43
C THR A 381 -4.03 18.95 9.71
N ILE A 382 -4.06 18.86 8.39
CA ILE A 382 -5.25 19.10 7.57
C ILE A 382 -5.81 17.74 7.18
N THR A 383 -7.10 17.53 7.42
CA THR A 383 -7.81 16.31 7.01
C THR A 383 -8.43 16.49 5.64
N HIS A 384 -8.44 15.41 4.86
CA HIS A 384 -9.15 15.35 3.60
C HIS A 384 -9.83 13.99 3.45
N THR A 385 -11.11 13.99 3.07
CA THR A 385 -11.90 12.77 2.94
C THR A 385 -12.87 12.87 1.78
N ASP A 386 -13.00 11.76 1.06
CA ASP A 386 -14.00 11.58 0.02
C ASP A 386 -15.16 10.74 0.58
N ASN A 387 -16.40 11.07 0.19
CA ASN A 387 -17.57 10.25 0.52
C ASN A 387 -17.46 8.86 -0.18
N PRO A 388 -17.75 7.71 0.47
CA PRO A 388 -18.36 7.53 1.79
C PRO A 388 -17.39 7.14 2.91
N TYR A 389 -16.28 7.87 3.03
CA TYR A 389 -15.30 7.68 4.09
C TYR A 389 -15.23 8.88 5.02
N LYS A 390 -14.63 8.65 6.19
CA LYS A 390 -14.32 9.68 7.17
C LYS A 390 -12.91 9.54 7.68
N VAL A 391 -12.36 10.67 8.10
CA VAL A 391 -11.09 10.77 8.81
C VAL A 391 -11.20 11.79 9.94
N GLU A 392 -10.57 11.48 11.06
CA GLU A 392 -10.49 12.33 12.24
C GLU A 392 -9.05 12.35 12.75
N PHE A 393 -8.53 13.55 13.05
CA PHE A 393 -7.25 13.70 13.73
C PHE A 393 -7.52 14.06 15.19
N ILE A 394 -7.21 13.15 16.10
CA ILE A 394 -7.59 13.26 17.51
C ILE A 394 -6.43 12.84 18.41
N GLN A 395 -6.35 13.47 19.59
CA GLN A 395 -5.45 13.06 20.64
C GLN A 395 -6.21 12.15 21.62
N LEU A 396 -5.77 10.89 21.75
CA LEU A 396 -6.37 9.92 22.66
C LEU A 396 -5.39 9.56 23.79
N SER A 397 -5.96 9.21 24.95
CA SER A 397 -5.21 8.64 26.06
C SER A 397 -4.84 7.20 25.74
N TYR A 398 -3.54 6.87 25.82
CA TYR A 398 -3.01 5.52 25.63
C TYR A 398 -2.13 5.13 26.82
N GLY A 399 -2.74 4.47 27.80
CA GLY A 399 -2.11 4.25 29.11
C GLY A 399 -1.86 5.58 29.82
N VAL A 400 -0.59 5.86 30.15
CA VAL A 400 -0.17 7.11 30.83
C VAL A 400 0.27 8.23 29.88
N LYS A 401 0.29 7.97 28.57
CA LYS A 401 0.72 8.95 27.55
C LYS A 401 -0.47 9.34 26.67
N HIS A 402 -0.43 10.57 26.15
CA HIS A 402 -1.32 10.99 25.08
C HIS A 402 -0.63 10.76 23.74
N LYS A 403 -1.34 10.19 22.77
CA LYS A 403 -0.86 10.00 21.41
C LYS A 403 -1.85 10.63 20.43
N TYR A 404 -1.31 11.15 19.33
CA TYR A 404 -2.12 11.59 18.20
C TYR A 404 -2.43 10.40 17.29
N PHE A 405 -3.69 10.35 16.85
CA PHE A 405 -4.22 9.33 15.97
C PHE A 405 -4.87 10.00 14.77
N ILE A 406 -4.67 9.40 13.61
CA ILE A 406 -5.51 9.60 12.43
C ILE A 406 -6.44 8.40 12.40
N LEU A 407 -7.68 8.57 12.82
CA LEU A 407 -8.72 7.55 12.72
C LEU A 407 -9.38 7.68 11.35
N TYR A 408 -9.52 6.58 10.62
CA TYR A 408 -10.11 6.63 9.29
C TYR A 408 -10.90 5.36 8.98
N GLY A 409 -11.86 5.47 8.06
CA GLY A 409 -12.59 4.32 7.57
C GLY A 409 -13.94 4.67 6.96
N GLY A 410 -14.63 3.63 6.53
CA GLY A 410 -15.99 3.72 6.04
C GLY A 410 -16.41 2.43 5.35
N PRO A 411 -17.73 2.21 5.22
CA PRO A 411 -18.28 0.98 4.66
C PRO A 411 -18.11 0.84 3.14
N GLY A 412 -17.73 1.92 2.44
CA GLY A 412 -17.84 1.97 0.99
C GLY A 412 -19.29 2.17 0.54
N GLU A 413 -19.56 1.95 -0.75
CA GLU A 413 -20.92 1.93 -1.28
C GLU A 413 -21.44 0.49 -1.30
N SER A 414 -22.46 0.17 -0.48
CA SER A 414 -23.09 -1.14 -0.53
C SER A 414 -24.12 -1.20 -1.66
N THR A 415 -24.07 -2.23 -2.48
CA THR A 415 -25.20 -2.65 -3.32
C THR A 415 -26.18 -3.44 -2.45
N HIS A 416 -27.03 -2.74 -1.69
CA HIS A 416 -28.22 -3.36 -1.10
C HIS A 416 -29.42 -3.21 -2.04
#